data_AF-A0A3T0DLW1-F1
#
_entry.id   AF-A0A3T0DLW1-F1
#
_cell.length_a   1.000
_cell.length_b   1.000
_cell.length_c   1.000
_cell.angle_alpha   90.00
_cell.angle_beta   90.00
_cell.angle_gamma   90.00
#
_symmetry.space_group_name_H-M   'P 1'
#
loop_
_entity.id
_entity.type
_entity.pdbx_description
1 polymer ?
#
loop_
_entity_poly.entity_id
_entity_poly.type
_entity_poly.pdbx_seq_one_letter_code
_entity_poly.pdbx_strand_id
1 'polypeptide(L)'
;MVSRVRGAFNDVSGSADIADDLADSKAEVIIQTASVDTRSEDRDEHLRSADFFDVETFPEIRFVSSAIDEVDEGSYIVTGELTIRDTTKTVSVPLELIGVDTDPFGNLRAGLEGSRRIDRKDWGVTWNTKLDSGGVLVSDKITLEFELSLIKNLAEAAPADSPETTTEAPEPVTEATPAPEAADTAAPQPEAPESVTPTPAADETTPPVPKAPESAASVDPKAEPAAEEFPPPPPVKLAETPAEKPAEKAPEAKQSDSQSSGGGLGKLFGLR
;
A
#
# COMPACT_ATOMS: atom_id res chain seq x y z
N MET A 1 2.12 19.24 23.96
CA MET A 1 0.93 18.36 23.91
C MET A 1 1.20 17.30 22.87
N VAL A 2 1.08 16.01 23.21
CA VAL A 2 1.28 14.90 22.25
C VAL A 2 -0.11 14.36 21.94
N SER A 3 -0.58 14.52 20.70
CA SER A 3 -1.87 14.02 20.23
C SER A 3 -1.69 13.17 18.97
N ARG A 4 -2.60 12.22 18.76
CA ARG A 4 -2.61 11.37 17.56
C ARG A 4 -3.32 12.12 16.43
N VAL A 5 -2.62 12.33 15.33
CA VAL A 5 -3.21 12.77 14.07
C VAL A 5 -3.76 11.54 13.36
N ARG A 6 -5.02 11.62 12.90
CA ARG A 6 -5.65 10.61 12.05
C ARG A 6 -5.76 11.19 10.64
N GLY A 7 -5.55 10.33 9.65
CA GLY A 7 -5.77 10.63 8.25
C GLY A 7 -6.05 9.36 7.47
N ALA A 8 -6.54 9.53 6.26
CA ALA A 8 -6.85 8.45 5.33
C ALA A 8 -6.40 8.83 3.92
N PHE A 9 -6.35 7.84 3.03
CA PHE A 9 -6.28 8.06 1.59
C PHE A 9 -7.67 7.82 1.02
N ASN A 10 -8.18 8.80 0.28
CA ASN A 10 -9.55 8.76 -0.25
C ASN A 10 -9.64 8.08 -1.63
N ASP A 11 -8.52 7.87 -2.31
CA ASP A 11 -8.44 7.20 -3.60
C ASP A 11 -7.54 5.96 -3.48
N VAL A 12 -8.22 4.82 -3.34
CA VAL A 12 -7.63 3.50 -3.12
C VAL A 12 -8.34 2.51 -4.03
N SER A 13 -7.55 1.70 -4.72
CA SER A 13 -8.03 0.57 -5.53
C SER A 13 -7.29 -0.70 -5.14
N GLY A 14 -7.92 -1.85 -5.33
CA GLY A 14 -7.28 -3.13 -5.07
C GLY A 14 -8.08 -4.30 -5.61
N SER A 15 -7.40 -5.42 -5.78
CA SER A 15 -7.96 -6.68 -6.24
C SER A 15 -7.31 -7.83 -5.50
N ALA A 16 -8.04 -8.92 -5.35
CA ALA A 16 -7.52 -10.15 -4.78
C ALA A 16 -8.01 -11.36 -5.57
N ASP A 17 -7.07 -12.21 -5.95
CA ASP A 17 -7.29 -13.51 -6.57
C ASP A 17 -7.08 -14.57 -5.49
N ILE A 18 -8.19 -15.18 -5.06
CA ILE A 18 -8.19 -16.20 -4.02
C ILE A 18 -8.17 -17.58 -4.70
N ALA A 19 -7.06 -18.28 -4.57
CA ALA A 19 -6.88 -19.64 -5.06
C ALA A 19 -7.41 -20.68 -4.06
N ASP A 20 -7.48 -21.94 -4.48
CA ASP A 20 -7.88 -23.06 -3.60
C ASP A 20 -6.88 -23.26 -2.46
N ASP A 21 -5.59 -23.09 -2.75
CA ASP A 21 -4.54 -22.93 -1.75
C ASP A 21 -4.35 -21.43 -1.47
N LEU A 22 -4.50 -21.04 -0.20
CA LEU A 22 -4.33 -19.66 0.22
C LEU A 22 -2.91 -19.16 -0.03
N ALA A 23 -1.90 -20.04 0.00
CA ALA A 23 -0.52 -19.68 -0.27
C ALA A 23 -0.30 -19.20 -1.71
N ASP A 24 -1.13 -19.66 -2.67
CA ASP A 24 -1.08 -19.24 -4.08
C ASP A 24 -1.93 -18.00 -4.37
N SER A 25 -2.66 -17.50 -3.37
CA SER A 25 -3.52 -16.33 -3.51
C SER A 25 -2.70 -15.04 -3.60
N LYS A 26 -3.21 -14.08 -4.37
CA LYS A 26 -2.56 -12.79 -4.60
C LYS A 26 -3.51 -11.65 -4.31
N ALA A 27 -2.98 -10.57 -3.75
CA ALA A 27 -3.67 -9.33 -3.51
C ALA A 27 -2.78 -8.16 -3.91
N GLU A 28 -3.39 -7.16 -4.52
CA GLU A 28 -2.75 -5.92 -4.91
C GLU A 28 -3.58 -4.74 -4.42
N VAL A 29 -2.91 -3.72 -3.89
CA VAL A 29 -3.52 -2.45 -3.50
C VAL A 29 -2.68 -1.31 -4.06
N ILE A 30 -3.35 -0.34 -4.69
CA ILE A 30 -2.78 0.88 -5.22
C ILE A 30 -3.49 2.06 -4.55
N ILE A 31 -2.70 2.95 -3.97
CA ILE A 31 -3.16 4.13 -3.24
C ILE A 31 -2.59 5.37 -3.92
N GLN A 32 -3.44 6.31 -4.31
CA GLN A 32 -2.98 7.57 -4.87
C GLN A 32 -2.52 8.51 -3.74
N THR A 33 -1.24 8.87 -3.72
CA THR A 33 -0.62 9.64 -2.64
C THR A 33 -1.21 11.05 -2.50
N ALA A 34 -1.65 11.63 -3.62
CA ALA A 34 -2.34 12.92 -3.64
C ALA A 34 -3.67 12.91 -2.86
N SER A 35 -4.28 11.75 -2.65
CA SER A 35 -5.57 11.62 -1.96
C SER A 35 -5.50 11.65 -0.43
N VAL A 36 -4.30 11.91 0.13
CA VAL A 36 -4.12 12.06 1.58
C VAL A 36 -5.01 13.16 2.15
N ASP A 37 -5.71 12.83 3.23
CA ASP A 37 -6.62 13.71 3.95
C ASP A 37 -6.47 13.50 5.46
N THR A 38 -6.00 14.53 6.16
CA THR A 38 -5.89 14.57 7.61
C THR A 38 -6.86 15.59 8.23
N ARG A 39 -7.84 16.05 7.45
CA ARG A 39 -8.78 17.13 7.76
C ARG A 39 -8.09 18.47 8.05
N SER A 40 -6.95 18.72 7.40
CA SER A 40 -6.17 19.94 7.56
C SER A 40 -5.42 20.23 6.27
N GLU A 41 -5.95 21.15 5.45
CA GLU A 41 -5.42 21.48 4.12
C GLU A 41 -3.92 21.77 4.13
N ASP A 42 -3.44 22.66 5.01
CA ASP A 42 -2.00 22.99 5.13
C ASP A 42 -1.11 21.75 5.40
N ARG A 43 -1.60 20.80 6.19
CA ARG A 43 -0.84 19.59 6.51
C ARG A 43 -0.88 18.61 5.34
N ASP A 44 -2.01 18.51 4.67
CA ASP A 44 -2.18 17.63 3.52
C ASP A 44 -1.32 18.12 2.35
N GLU A 45 -1.24 19.44 2.13
CA GLU A 45 -0.29 20.04 1.19
C GLU A 45 1.17 19.70 1.54
N HIS A 46 1.55 19.82 2.81
CA HIS A 46 2.89 19.49 3.23
C HIS A 46 3.21 17.99 3.12
N LEU A 47 2.24 17.11 3.43
CA LEU A 47 2.39 15.66 3.23
C LEU A 47 2.59 15.29 1.77
N ARG A 48 2.01 16.05 0.84
CA ARG A 48 2.19 15.84 -0.60
C ARG A 48 3.56 16.29 -1.13
N SER A 49 4.26 17.14 -0.41
CA SER A 49 5.55 17.70 -0.83
C SER A 49 6.71 16.68 -0.80
N ALA A 50 7.86 17.08 -1.35
CA ALA A 50 9.09 16.29 -1.42
C ALA A 50 9.65 15.83 -0.05
N ASP A 51 9.28 16.52 1.03
CA ASP A 51 9.67 16.19 2.40
C ASP A 51 8.98 14.92 2.93
N PHE A 52 7.85 14.53 2.32
CA PHE A 52 7.03 13.39 2.71
C PHE A 52 6.79 12.43 1.53
N PHE A 53 5.62 12.47 0.91
CA PHE A 53 5.24 11.52 -0.13
C PHE A 53 5.77 11.88 -1.52
N ASP A 54 6.12 13.16 -1.75
CA ASP A 54 6.69 13.63 -3.02
C ASP A 54 5.80 13.19 -4.20
N VAL A 55 4.53 13.62 -4.18
CA VAL A 55 3.47 13.06 -5.05
C VAL A 55 3.68 13.34 -6.53
N GLU A 56 4.48 14.36 -6.87
CA GLU A 56 4.85 14.65 -8.25
C GLU A 56 5.79 13.59 -8.82
N THR A 57 6.66 13.02 -7.98
CA THR A 57 7.62 11.98 -8.36
C THR A 57 7.07 10.58 -8.11
N PHE A 58 6.32 10.40 -7.02
CA PHE A 58 5.78 9.12 -6.56
C PHE A 58 4.26 9.24 -6.33
N PRO A 59 3.45 9.18 -7.41
CA PRO A 59 2.00 9.36 -7.32
C PRO A 59 1.29 8.21 -6.62
N GLU A 60 1.94 7.04 -6.50
CA GLU A 60 1.33 5.82 -5.99
C GLU A 60 2.12 5.22 -4.82
N ILE A 61 1.40 4.75 -3.81
CA ILE A 61 1.86 3.72 -2.88
C ILE A 61 1.27 2.40 -3.36
N ARG A 62 2.10 1.36 -3.44
CA ARG A 62 1.70 0.05 -3.94
C ARG A 62 2.02 -1.04 -2.94
N PHE A 63 1.07 -1.94 -2.73
CA PHE A 63 1.25 -3.17 -1.98
C PHE A 63 0.96 -4.37 -2.88
N VAL A 64 1.87 -5.34 -2.90
CA VAL A 64 1.67 -6.61 -3.63
C VAL A 64 1.96 -7.77 -2.67
N SER A 65 0.97 -8.64 -2.45
CA SER A 65 1.15 -9.79 -1.58
C SER A 65 2.07 -10.84 -2.20
N SER A 66 2.82 -11.52 -1.34
CA SER A 66 3.64 -12.68 -1.68
C SER A 66 3.16 -13.96 -1.01
N ALA A 67 2.43 -13.86 0.10
CA ALA A 67 1.81 -14.99 0.78
C ALA A 67 0.58 -14.53 1.57
N ILE A 68 -0.43 -15.41 1.64
CA ILE A 68 -1.60 -15.24 2.49
C ILE A 68 -1.75 -16.52 3.33
N ASP A 69 -1.55 -16.39 4.63
CA ASP A 69 -1.63 -17.51 5.57
C ASP A 69 -2.84 -17.36 6.48
N GLU A 70 -3.64 -18.41 6.65
CA GLU A 70 -4.64 -18.49 7.71
C GLU A 70 -3.96 -18.99 8.99
N VAL A 71 -3.95 -18.16 10.03
CA VAL A 71 -3.29 -18.50 11.32
C VAL A 71 -4.25 -19.10 12.33
N ASP A 72 -5.51 -18.69 12.27
CA ASP A 72 -6.64 -19.20 13.05
C ASP A 72 -7.92 -19.02 12.21
N GLU A 73 -9.03 -19.63 12.61
CA GLU A 73 -10.30 -19.52 11.88
C GLU A 73 -10.69 -18.04 11.70
N GLY A 74 -10.71 -17.58 10.44
CA GLY A 74 -11.05 -16.19 10.11
C GLY A 74 -9.94 -15.17 10.38
N SER A 75 -8.75 -15.59 10.81
CA SER A 75 -7.59 -14.72 11.04
C SER A 75 -6.47 -15.02 10.03
N TYR A 76 -6.02 -13.98 9.34
CA TYR A 76 -5.08 -14.07 8.23
C TYR A 76 -3.85 -13.21 8.47
N ILE A 77 -2.71 -13.67 8.00
CA ILE A 77 -1.49 -12.86 7.86
C ILE A 77 -1.20 -12.71 6.37
N VAL A 78 -1.36 -11.50 5.85
CA VAL A 78 -1.01 -11.16 4.46
C VAL A 78 0.39 -10.58 4.45
N THR A 79 1.36 -11.33 3.93
CA THR A 79 2.72 -10.84 3.75
C THR A 79 2.90 -10.33 2.32
N GLY A 80 3.54 -9.18 2.16
CA GLY A 80 3.75 -8.58 0.86
C GLY A 80 4.76 -7.44 0.87
N GLU A 81 5.08 -6.99 -0.34
CA GLU A 81 5.98 -5.87 -0.57
C GLU A 81 5.19 -4.56 -0.58
N LEU A 82 5.53 -3.66 0.34
CA LEU A 82 5.00 -2.30 0.41
C LEU A 82 6.02 -1.32 -0.14
N THR A 83 5.67 -0.68 -1.25
CA THR A 83 6.46 0.38 -1.89
C THR A 83 5.90 1.74 -1.53
N ILE A 84 6.72 2.57 -0.89
CA ILE A 84 6.42 3.98 -0.62
C ILE A 84 7.63 4.76 -1.15
N ARG A 85 7.36 5.71 -2.04
CA ARG A 85 8.40 6.41 -2.83
C ARG A 85 9.24 5.42 -3.65
N ASP A 86 10.56 5.49 -3.51
CA ASP A 86 11.55 4.66 -4.18
C ASP A 86 11.95 3.41 -3.37
N THR A 87 11.37 3.24 -2.18
CA THR A 87 11.76 2.18 -1.24
C THR A 87 10.67 1.13 -1.13
N THR A 88 11.07 -0.14 -1.26
CA THR A 88 10.20 -1.30 -1.07
C THR A 88 10.64 -2.10 0.15
N LYS A 89 9.68 -2.50 0.99
CA LYS A 89 9.91 -3.32 2.18
C LYS A 89 8.82 -4.37 2.32
N THR A 90 9.21 -5.57 2.74
CA THR A 90 8.28 -6.61 3.15
C THR A 90 7.56 -6.22 4.44
N VAL A 91 6.23 -6.29 4.44
CA VAL A 91 5.38 -6.09 5.61
C VAL A 91 4.39 -7.25 5.72
N SER A 92 4.05 -7.63 6.96
CA SER A 92 2.99 -8.60 7.23
C SER A 92 1.79 -7.88 7.85
N VAL A 93 0.62 -8.04 7.28
CA VAL A 93 -0.60 -7.37 7.73
C VAL A 93 -1.52 -8.42 8.35
N PRO A 94 -1.76 -8.37 9.67
CA PRO A 94 -2.79 -9.19 10.27
C PRO A 94 -4.16 -8.65 9.88
N LEU A 95 -5.02 -9.53 9.37
CA LEU A 95 -6.40 -9.25 8.98
C LEU A 95 -7.35 -10.24 9.66
N GLU A 96 -8.48 -9.76 10.12
CA GLU A 96 -9.58 -10.56 10.66
C GLU A 96 -10.78 -10.46 9.71
N LEU A 97 -11.37 -11.60 9.36
CA LEU A 97 -12.58 -11.69 8.59
C LEU A 97 -13.79 -11.42 9.50
N ILE A 98 -14.41 -10.26 9.31
CA ILE A 98 -15.57 -9.83 10.09
C ILE A 98 -16.84 -10.56 9.63
N GLY A 99 -16.91 -10.90 8.35
CA GLY A 99 -18.02 -11.68 7.82
C GLY A 99 -18.04 -11.76 6.30
N VAL A 100 -18.83 -12.70 5.80
CA VAL A 100 -19.12 -12.88 4.37
C VAL A 100 -20.63 -12.98 4.22
N ASP A 101 -21.21 -12.13 3.38
CA ASP A 101 -22.64 -12.15 3.11
C ASP A 101 -22.95 -11.67 1.68
N THR A 102 -24.15 -11.97 1.20
CA THR A 102 -24.67 -11.43 -0.06
C THR A 102 -25.37 -10.10 0.21
N ASP A 103 -24.90 -9.03 -0.44
CA ASP A 103 -25.50 -7.72 -0.28
C ASP A 103 -26.89 -7.60 -0.95
N PRO A 104 -27.69 -6.56 -0.65
CA PRO A 104 -29.03 -6.39 -1.23
C PRO A 104 -29.06 -6.28 -2.77
N PHE A 105 -27.91 -6.12 -3.41
CA PHE A 105 -27.77 -6.05 -4.87
C PHE A 105 -27.32 -7.39 -5.47
N GLY A 106 -27.19 -8.44 -4.65
CA GLY A 106 -26.85 -9.79 -5.08
C GLY A 106 -25.35 -10.07 -5.17
N ASN A 107 -24.48 -9.17 -4.69
CA ASN A 107 -23.05 -9.39 -4.73
C ASN A 107 -22.56 -10.10 -3.47
N LEU A 108 -21.70 -11.12 -3.62
CA LEU A 108 -21.01 -11.71 -2.47
C LEU A 108 -19.94 -10.75 -1.98
N ARG A 109 -20.01 -10.37 -0.70
CA ARG A 109 -19.13 -9.39 -0.06
C ARG A 109 -18.43 -10.01 1.14
N ALA A 110 -17.14 -9.74 1.26
CA ALA A 110 -16.33 -10.06 2.44
C ALA A 110 -15.85 -8.77 3.11
N GLY A 111 -15.98 -8.68 4.43
CA GLY A 111 -15.45 -7.60 5.25
C GLY A 111 -14.23 -8.07 6.03
N LEU A 112 -13.11 -7.35 5.92
CA LEU A 112 -11.91 -7.61 6.73
C LEU A 112 -11.45 -6.34 7.43
N GLU A 113 -10.85 -6.49 8.60
CA GLU A 113 -10.19 -5.39 9.28
C GLU A 113 -8.81 -5.79 9.80
N GLY A 114 -7.97 -4.82 10.11
CA GLY A 114 -6.68 -5.10 10.70
C GLY A 114 -5.90 -3.86 11.08
N SER A 115 -4.74 -4.08 11.69
CA SER A 115 -3.82 -2.97 11.98
C SER A 115 -2.37 -3.42 11.97
N ARG A 116 -1.48 -2.51 11.54
CA ARG A 116 -0.04 -2.75 11.53
C ARG A 116 0.70 -1.49 11.90
N ARG A 117 1.69 -1.61 12.79
CA ARG A 117 2.62 -0.51 13.08
C ARG A 117 3.87 -0.64 12.21
N ILE A 118 4.29 0.48 11.64
CA ILE A 118 5.50 0.62 10.82
C ILE A 118 6.33 1.82 11.30
N ASP A 119 7.59 1.91 10.87
CA ASP A 119 8.43 3.09 11.04
C ASP A 119 8.58 3.81 9.70
N ARG A 120 8.19 5.09 9.61
CA ARG A 120 8.24 5.85 8.36
C ARG A 120 9.67 6.03 7.82
N LYS A 121 10.68 5.93 8.70
CA LYS A 121 12.09 6.05 8.31
C LYS A 121 12.57 4.87 7.49
N ASP A 122 11.92 3.71 7.59
CA ASP A 122 12.25 2.52 6.80
C ASP A 122 12.02 2.75 5.29
N TRP A 123 11.19 3.74 4.93
CA TRP A 123 10.90 4.18 3.56
C TRP A 123 11.51 5.56 3.23
N GLY A 124 12.51 6.02 3.99
CA GLY A 124 13.20 7.28 3.73
C GLY A 124 12.41 8.55 4.06
N VAL A 125 11.22 8.44 4.67
CA VAL A 125 10.41 9.60 5.09
C VAL A 125 10.93 10.13 6.43
N THR A 126 12.01 10.92 6.39
CA THR A 126 12.76 11.32 7.59
C THR A 126 12.49 12.74 8.09
N TRP A 127 11.68 13.54 7.38
CA TRP A 127 11.44 14.93 7.75
C TRP A 127 10.98 15.08 9.20
N ASN A 128 11.54 16.05 9.92
CA ASN A 128 11.09 16.38 11.26
C ASN A 128 11.57 17.77 11.69
N THR A 129 10.88 18.35 12.66
CA THR A 129 11.27 19.59 13.33
C THR A 129 11.66 19.31 14.77
N LYS A 130 12.81 19.82 15.21
CA LYS A 130 13.23 19.74 16.62
C LYS A 130 12.37 20.69 17.45
N LEU A 131 11.99 20.24 18.64
CA LEU A 131 11.24 21.05 19.59
C LEU A 131 12.18 21.67 20.64
N ASP A 132 11.89 22.89 21.09
CA ASP A 132 12.66 23.58 22.14
C ASP A 132 12.65 22.80 23.48
N SER A 133 11.59 22.02 23.71
CA SER A 133 11.45 21.13 24.87
C SER A 133 12.31 19.86 24.80
N GLY A 134 13.09 19.69 23.72
CA GLY A 134 13.69 18.42 23.36
C GLY A 134 12.71 17.49 22.64
N GLY A 135 13.25 16.57 21.84
CA GLY A 135 12.47 15.65 21.02
C GLY A 135 12.12 16.21 19.63
N VAL A 136 11.14 15.59 18.99
CA VAL A 136 10.75 15.85 17.60
C VAL A 136 9.25 16.06 17.46
N LEU A 137 8.84 16.82 16.45
CA LEU A 137 7.44 17.19 16.20
C LEU A 137 6.59 16.00 15.76
N VAL A 138 7.13 15.09 14.94
CA VAL A 138 6.40 13.97 14.34
C VAL A 138 7.00 12.63 14.77
N SER A 139 6.16 11.71 15.27
CA SER A 139 6.56 10.34 15.62
C SER A 139 7.12 9.59 14.40
N ASP A 140 8.11 8.74 14.63
CA ASP A 140 8.63 7.82 13.61
C ASP A 140 7.66 6.65 13.38
N LYS A 141 7.00 6.21 14.46
CA LYS A 141 6.02 5.12 14.43
C LYS A 141 4.69 5.58 13.87
N ILE A 142 4.22 4.91 12.82
CA ILE A 142 2.90 5.08 12.21
C ILE A 142 2.09 3.80 12.44
N THR A 143 0.81 3.95 12.75
CA THR A 143 -0.11 2.82 12.86
C THR A 143 -1.09 2.90 11.71
N LEU A 144 -1.01 1.90 10.84
CA LEU A 144 -1.93 1.64 9.75
C LEU A 144 -3.13 0.89 10.31
N GLU A 145 -4.32 1.32 9.92
CA GLU A 145 -5.62 0.72 10.26
C GLU A 145 -6.28 0.40 8.91
N PHE A 146 -6.80 -0.82 8.76
CA PHE A 146 -7.37 -1.33 7.52
C PHE A 146 -8.82 -1.71 7.78
N GLU A 147 -9.71 -1.23 6.91
CA GLU A 147 -11.12 -1.60 6.86
C GLU A 147 -11.43 -1.90 5.38
N LEU A 148 -11.56 -3.18 5.04
CA LEU A 148 -11.63 -3.66 3.66
C LEU A 148 -13.00 -4.25 3.39
N SER A 149 -13.55 -3.95 2.21
CA SER A 149 -14.76 -4.57 1.70
C SER A 149 -14.53 -5.07 0.28
N LEU A 150 -14.43 -6.39 0.14
CA LEU A 150 -14.23 -7.03 -1.16
C LEU A 150 -15.55 -7.50 -1.72
N ILE A 151 -15.73 -7.32 -3.02
CA ILE A 151 -16.85 -7.86 -3.78
C ILE A 151 -16.32 -8.96 -4.70
N LYS A 152 -16.95 -10.13 -4.69
CA LYS A 152 -16.61 -11.18 -5.64
C LYS A 152 -16.96 -10.72 -7.06
N ASN A 153 -15.94 -10.62 -7.91
CA ASN A 153 -16.16 -10.46 -9.34
C ASN A 153 -16.54 -11.81 -9.93
N LEU A 154 -17.76 -11.92 -10.45
CA LEU A 154 -18.24 -13.14 -11.13
C LEU A 154 -17.79 -13.23 -12.60
N ALA A 155 -17.05 -12.23 -13.08
CA ALA A 155 -16.50 -12.20 -14.42
C ALA A 155 -15.15 -12.94 -14.48
N GLU A 156 -15.16 -14.26 -14.28
CA GLU A 156 -14.18 -15.22 -14.86
C GLU A 156 -14.62 -16.67 -14.55
N ALA A 157 -15.36 -17.27 -15.47
CA ALA A 157 -15.39 -18.71 -15.76
C ALA A 157 -16.08 -18.92 -17.12
N ALA A 158 -15.62 -18.21 -18.16
CA ALA A 158 -15.93 -18.59 -19.53
C ALA A 158 -14.78 -19.49 -20.00
N PRO A 159 -14.99 -20.79 -20.22
CA PRO A 159 -13.95 -21.63 -20.80
C PRO A 159 -13.60 -21.08 -22.18
N ALA A 160 -12.30 -20.88 -22.42
CA ALA A 160 -11.74 -20.77 -23.76
C ALA A 160 -11.90 -22.13 -24.46
N ASP A 161 -13.13 -22.41 -24.92
CA ASP A 161 -13.41 -23.48 -25.86
C ASP A 161 -14.19 -22.87 -27.02
N SER A 162 -13.46 -22.16 -27.87
CA SER A 162 -13.90 -21.92 -29.25
C SER A 162 -13.44 -23.13 -30.07
N PRO A 163 -14.33 -23.90 -30.70
CA PRO A 163 -13.90 -24.99 -31.56
C PRO A 163 -13.15 -24.42 -32.76
N GLU A 164 -11.94 -24.93 -32.94
CA GLU A 164 -11.12 -24.81 -34.14
C GLU A 164 -11.98 -25.09 -35.40
N THR A 165 -12.07 -24.12 -36.29
CA THR A 165 -12.44 -24.38 -37.69
C THR A 165 -11.15 -24.67 -38.45
N THR A 166 -10.85 -25.95 -38.66
CA THR A 166 -9.91 -26.39 -39.70
C THR A 166 -10.69 -27.20 -40.74
N THR A 167 -10.76 -26.69 -41.97
CA THR A 167 -10.98 -27.45 -43.21
C THR A 167 -10.38 -26.57 -44.31
N GLU A 168 -9.10 -26.78 -44.63
CA GLU A 168 -8.61 -27.62 -45.75
C GLU A 168 -8.44 -26.79 -47.03
N ALA A 169 -7.17 -26.51 -47.36
CA ALA A 169 -6.74 -26.04 -48.66
C ALA A 169 -6.72 -27.20 -49.66
N PRO A 170 -6.92 -26.92 -50.96
CA PRO A 170 -5.87 -27.34 -51.90
C PRO A 170 -5.57 -26.29 -52.98
N GLU A 171 -4.28 -25.96 -53.13
CA GLU A 171 -3.65 -25.53 -54.39
C GLU A 171 -3.12 -26.78 -55.14
N PRO A 172 -2.65 -26.78 -56.42
CA PRO A 172 -2.12 -25.65 -57.21
C PRO A 172 -2.37 -25.67 -58.75
N VAL A 173 -2.03 -24.58 -59.48
CA VAL A 173 -1.14 -24.56 -60.68
C VAL A 173 -1.05 -23.17 -61.40
N THR A 174 0.18 -22.62 -61.46
CA THR A 174 0.93 -21.93 -62.58
C THR A 174 0.25 -20.80 -63.42
N GLU A 175 0.88 -19.72 -63.91
CA GLU A 175 2.27 -19.33 -64.24
C GLU A 175 2.35 -17.81 -64.60
N ALA A 176 3.57 -17.25 -64.58
CA ALA A 176 4.13 -16.19 -65.45
C ALA A 176 4.03 -14.67 -65.08
N THR A 177 5.14 -14.19 -64.51
CA THR A 177 5.85 -12.88 -64.68
C THR A 177 6.22 -12.67 -66.18
N PRO A 178 6.42 -11.45 -66.77
CA PRO A 178 7.34 -10.43 -66.24
C PRO A 178 7.05 -8.92 -66.42
N ALA A 179 7.84 -8.14 -65.66
CA ALA A 179 8.14 -6.69 -65.75
C ALA A 179 8.76 -6.30 -67.13
N PRO A 180 9.09 -5.01 -67.49
CA PRO A 180 9.59 -3.92 -66.62
C PRO A 180 9.33 -2.43 -67.04
N GLU A 181 9.97 -1.51 -66.28
CA GLU A 181 10.44 -0.13 -66.64
C GLU A 181 9.42 1.02 -66.87
N ALA A 182 9.66 2.31 -66.56
CA ALA A 182 10.73 3.07 -65.87
C ALA A 182 10.30 4.55 -65.72
N ALA A 183 10.92 5.24 -64.74
CA ALA A 183 11.26 6.69 -64.66
C ALA A 183 10.10 7.74 -64.65
N ASP A 184 10.16 8.91 -64.01
CA ASP A 184 11.28 9.84 -63.84
C ASP A 184 10.89 10.98 -62.84
N THR A 185 11.79 11.32 -61.90
CA THR A 185 12.28 12.68 -61.48
C THR A 185 11.25 13.76 -61.02
N ALA A 186 11.40 14.57 -59.96
CA ALA A 186 12.56 15.15 -59.26
C ALA A 186 12.17 15.68 -57.86
N ALA A 187 13.14 15.74 -56.93
CA ALA A 187 13.20 16.73 -55.84
C ALA A 187 14.14 17.89 -56.27
N PRO A 188 14.10 19.10 -55.65
CA PRO A 188 14.80 19.33 -54.37
C PRO A 188 14.14 20.35 -53.40
N GLN A 189 14.61 20.36 -52.14
CA GLN A 189 14.35 21.36 -51.07
C GLN A 189 15.25 22.63 -51.23
N PRO A 190 15.45 23.54 -50.24
CA PRO A 190 14.58 24.25 -49.24
C PRO A 190 14.79 25.79 -49.26
N GLU A 191 13.86 26.62 -48.75
CA GLU A 191 14.18 28.03 -48.37
C GLU A 191 13.41 28.54 -47.13
N ALA A 192 14.17 29.11 -46.20
CA ALA A 192 13.85 30.20 -45.26
C ALA A 192 15.01 31.22 -45.41
N PRO A 193 15.09 32.41 -44.76
CA PRO A 193 14.17 33.10 -43.83
C PRO A 193 13.97 34.60 -44.18
N GLU A 194 12.98 35.31 -43.60
CA GLU A 194 13.10 36.79 -43.45
C GLU A 194 12.42 37.34 -42.18
N SER A 195 13.08 38.38 -41.67
CA SER A 195 13.02 39.06 -40.39
C SER A 195 12.16 40.33 -40.41
N VAL A 196 11.47 40.66 -39.31
CA VAL A 196 11.16 42.06 -38.94
C VAL A 196 11.19 42.24 -37.41
N THR A 197 11.95 43.24 -36.96
CA THR A 197 11.95 43.90 -35.64
C THR A 197 12.13 45.43 -35.91
N PRO A 198 12.18 46.37 -34.94
CA PRO A 198 11.89 46.35 -33.48
C PRO A 198 11.09 47.60 -32.93
N THR A 199 10.94 47.68 -31.57
CA THR A 199 11.08 48.91 -30.70
C THR A 199 9.78 49.55 -30.10
N PRO A 200 9.74 50.11 -28.84
CA PRO A 200 10.23 49.65 -27.51
C PRO A 200 9.36 50.08 -26.25
N ALA A 201 9.92 49.83 -25.03
CA ALA A 201 9.70 50.46 -23.69
C ALA A 201 8.53 49.91 -22.81
N ALA A 202 8.61 49.72 -21.47
CA ALA A 202 9.53 50.04 -20.35
C ALA A 202 9.36 48.95 -19.24
N ASP A 203 10.39 48.45 -18.54
CA ASP A 203 11.05 48.90 -17.27
C ASP A 203 10.20 48.83 -15.97
N GLU A 204 10.87 48.50 -14.86
CA GLU A 204 10.43 48.24 -13.46
C GLU A 204 9.77 46.87 -13.14
N THR A 205 10.04 46.14 -12.05
CA THR A 205 10.96 46.26 -10.89
C THR A 205 11.03 44.89 -10.21
N THR A 206 12.23 44.46 -9.78
CA THR A 206 12.46 43.28 -8.94
C THR A 206 12.44 43.66 -7.45
N PRO A 207 11.72 42.95 -6.56
CA PRO A 207 11.92 43.09 -5.12
C PRO A 207 13.02 42.14 -4.57
N PRO A 208 13.76 42.56 -3.52
CA PRO A 208 15.00 41.91 -3.09
C PRO A 208 14.85 40.74 -2.11
N VAL A 209 15.82 39.82 -2.18
CA VAL A 209 16.11 38.74 -1.23
C VAL A 209 16.61 39.30 0.12
N PRO A 210 16.06 38.88 1.29
CA PRO A 210 16.66 39.21 2.57
C PRO A 210 17.79 38.23 2.97
N LYS A 211 18.91 38.83 3.39
CA LYS A 211 20.16 38.21 3.84
C LYS A 211 20.02 37.39 5.13
N ALA A 212 20.78 36.30 5.19
CA ALA A 212 21.17 35.62 6.42
C ALA A 212 22.06 36.52 7.32
N PRO A 213 22.00 36.35 8.65
CA PRO A 213 23.09 36.75 9.53
C PRO A 213 23.97 35.55 9.91
N GLU A 214 25.24 35.60 9.51
CA GLU A 214 26.34 34.98 10.25
C GLU A 214 26.51 35.71 11.60
N SER A 215 26.68 34.96 12.69
CA SER A 215 27.67 35.31 13.72
C SER A 215 27.97 34.10 14.59
N ALA A 216 29.26 33.78 14.63
CA ALA A 216 29.91 32.81 15.49
C ALA A 216 29.76 33.16 16.98
N ALA A 217 29.70 32.14 17.82
CA ALA A 217 30.22 32.17 19.19
C ALA A 217 30.63 30.75 19.60
N SER A 218 31.94 30.54 19.73
CA SER A 218 32.58 29.40 20.37
C SER A 218 32.20 29.29 21.84
N VAL A 219 31.90 28.08 22.31
CA VAL A 219 31.98 27.72 23.75
C VAL A 219 32.51 26.29 23.87
N ASP A 220 33.54 26.17 24.70
CA ASP A 220 34.36 25.01 25.05
C ASP A 220 33.60 23.71 25.44
N PRO A 221 34.20 22.52 25.22
CA PRO A 221 33.65 21.24 25.66
C PRO A 221 34.22 20.85 27.03
N LYS A 222 33.44 20.99 28.11
CA LYS A 222 33.76 20.31 29.38
C LYS A 222 32.54 20.17 30.28
N ALA A 223 31.95 18.98 30.29
CA ALA A 223 31.51 18.24 31.49
C ALA A 223 30.56 17.10 31.09
N GLU A 224 31.06 15.86 31.14
CA GLU A 224 30.22 14.72 31.53
C GLU A 224 29.68 14.98 32.95
N PRO A 225 28.45 14.52 33.22
CA PRO A 225 28.28 13.76 34.45
C PRO A 225 27.50 12.45 34.22
N ALA A 226 28.15 11.38 34.70
CA ALA A 226 27.63 10.28 35.48
C ALA A 226 26.29 9.62 35.07
N ALA A 227 26.41 8.33 34.72
CA ALA A 227 25.30 7.39 34.69
C ALA A 227 24.59 7.31 36.06
N GLU A 228 23.33 7.72 36.10
CA GLU A 228 22.42 7.34 37.18
C GLU A 228 21.86 5.94 36.90
N GLU A 229 22.24 5.01 37.77
CA GLU A 229 21.76 3.64 37.83
C GLU A 229 20.30 3.65 38.33
N PHE A 230 19.35 3.31 37.45
CA PHE A 230 17.94 3.18 37.82
C PHE A 230 17.75 2.04 38.83
N PRO A 231 17.01 2.25 39.94
CA PRO A 231 16.74 1.16 40.88
C PRO A 231 15.86 0.09 40.23
N PRO A 232 16.07 -1.21 40.54
CA PRO A 232 15.25 -2.28 39.98
C PRO A 232 13.79 -2.14 40.42
N PRO A 233 12.82 -2.51 39.57
CA PRO A 233 11.41 -2.40 39.89
C PRO A 233 11.02 -3.31 41.09
N PRO A 234 10.04 -2.90 41.91
CA PRO A 234 9.62 -3.69 43.06
C PRO A 234 9.02 -5.04 42.64
N PRO A 235 9.16 -6.10 43.45
CA PRO A 235 8.61 -7.41 43.10
C PRO A 235 7.07 -7.36 43.08
N VAL A 236 6.50 -7.78 41.95
CA VAL A 236 5.06 -7.95 41.79
C VAL A 236 4.60 -9.07 42.72
N LYS A 237 3.71 -8.74 43.68
CA LYS A 237 3.04 -9.75 44.50
C LYS A 237 2.10 -10.56 43.60
N LEU A 238 2.44 -11.82 43.38
CA LEU A 238 1.53 -12.82 42.83
C LEU A 238 0.31 -12.93 43.76
N ALA A 239 -0.86 -12.53 43.26
CA ALA A 239 -2.11 -12.77 43.96
C ALA A 239 -2.35 -14.29 44.03
N GLU A 240 -2.57 -14.75 45.26
CA GLU A 240 -2.81 -16.13 45.64
C GLU A 240 -4.07 -16.68 44.96
N THR A 241 -3.93 -17.88 44.40
CA THR A 241 -5.01 -18.73 43.93
C THR A 241 -5.80 -19.24 45.14
N PRO A 242 -7.14 -19.09 45.21
CA PRO A 242 -7.91 -19.77 46.24
C PRO A 242 -8.07 -21.25 45.90
N ALA A 243 -7.78 -22.07 46.91
CA ALA A 243 -7.77 -23.51 46.90
C ALA A 243 -9.14 -24.17 46.68
N GLU A 244 -9.03 -25.35 46.09
CA GLU A 244 -10.01 -26.39 45.79
C GLU A 244 -10.60 -27.09 47.03
N LYS A 245 -11.91 -27.43 47.01
CA LYS A 245 -12.52 -28.61 47.70
C LYS A 245 -14.01 -28.80 47.33
N PRO A 246 -14.61 -30.00 47.49
CA PRO A 246 -14.43 -31.22 46.69
C PRO A 246 -15.73 -31.70 46.00
N ALA A 247 -15.57 -32.73 45.18
CA ALA A 247 -16.55 -33.41 44.33
C ALA A 247 -17.89 -33.84 44.97
N GLU A 248 -18.96 -33.70 44.18
CA GLU A 248 -20.18 -34.52 44.28
C GLU A 248 -20.62 -35.02 42.89
N LYS A 249 -21.35 -36.13 42.91
CA LYS A 249 -21.44 -37.25 41.96
C LYS A 249 -22.25 -36.96 40.68
N ALA A 250 -21.88 -37.67 39.61
CA ALA A 250 -22.50 -37.72 38.27
C ALA A 250 -24.00 -38.16 38.25
N PRO A 251 -24.69 -38.05 37.09
CA PRO A 251 -24.62 -39.14 36.11
C PRO A 251 -24.51 -38.73 34.62
N GLU A 252 -24.10 -39.73 33.83
CA GLU A 252 -23.87 -39.80 32.38
C GLU A 252 -24.94 -39.18 31.46
N ALA A 253 -24.50 -38.61 30.33
CA ALA A 253 -25.10 -38.89 29.01
C ALA A 253 -24.20 -38.43 27.84
N LYS A 254 -23.82 -39.43 27.02
CA LYS A 254 -23.58 -39.41 25.57
C LYS A 254 -22.35 -38.69 24.99
N GLN A 255 -21.41 -39.54 24.59
CA GLN A 255 -20.49 -39.33 23.46
C GLN A 255 -21.26 -38.93 22.20
N SER A 256 -20.74 -37.93 21.48
CA SER A 256 -20.86 -37.83 20.04
C SER A 256 -19.50 -37.40 19.48
N ASP A 257 -18.90 -38.34 18.76
CA ASP A 257 -17.76 -38.20 17.86
C ASP A 257 -17.88 -37.05 16.87
N SER A 258 -16.72 -36.48 16.53
CA SER A 258 -16.39 -35.80 15.27
C SER A 258 -17.19 -34.50 14.98
N GLN A 259 -16.62 -33.44 14.45
CA GLN A 259 -15.65 -33.40 13.38
C GLN A 259 -15.04 -31.99 13.37
N SER A 260 -13.71 -31.93 13.46
CA SER A 260 -12.92 -30.79 13.04
C SER A 260 -13.29 -30.43 11.60
N SER A 261 -13.76 -29.21 11.36
CA SER A 261 -13.94 -28.68 10.01
C SER A 261 -13.37 -27.27 9.98
N GLY A 262 -12.05 -27.18 9.79
CA GLY A 262 -11.42 -25.98 9.27
C GLY A 262 -12.06 -25.62 7.94
N GLY A 263 -12.72 -24.47 7.92
CA GLY A 263 -13.43 -23.91 6.78
C GLY A 263 -12.84 -22.56 6.41
N GLY A 264 -11.57 -22.56 6.02
CA GLY A 264 -10.89 -21.38 5.48
C GLY A 264 -11.57 -20.82 4.23
N LEU A 265 -11.36 -19.53 4.00
CA LEU A 265 -11.97 -18.69 2.96
C LEU A 265 -12.17 -19.35 1.58
N GLY A 266 -11.35 -20.31 1.17
CA GLY A 266 -11.49 -21.06 -0.09
C GLY A 266 -12.86 -21.73 -0.27
N LYS A 267 -13.52 -22.18 0.81
CA LYS A 267 -14.87 -22.78 0.71
C LYS A 267 -16.00 -21.75 0.66
N LEU A 268 -15.78 -20.52 1.14
CA LEU A 268 -16.78 -19.44 1.15
C LEU A 268 -16.97 -18.81 -0.24
N PHE A 269 -15.97 -18.93 -1.12
CA PHE A 269 -16.05 -18.44 -2.50
C PHE A 269 -16.55 -19.47 -3.52
N GLY A 270 -16.90 -20.69 -3.09
CA GLY A 270 -17.58 -21.66 -3.95
C GLY A 270 -16.75 -22.17 -5.13
N LEU A 271 -15.44 -22.38 -4.94
CA LEU A 271 -14.67 -23.26 -5.83
C LEU A 271 -14.77 -24.70 -5.33
N ARG A 272 -14.98 -25.61 -6.28
CA ARG A 272 -15.02 -27.05 -6.10
C ARG A 272 -14.13 -27.69 -7.14
#